data_AF-A0A920JHY1-F1
#
_entry.id   AF-A0A920JHY1-F1
#
_cell.length_a   1.000
_cell.length_b   1.000
_cell.length_c   1.000
_cell.angle_alpha   90.00
_cell.angle_beta   90.00
_cell.angle_gamma   90.00
#
_symmetry.space_group_name_H-M   'P 1'
#
loop_
_entity.id
_entity.type
_entity.pdbx_description
1 polymer ?
#
loop_
_entity_poly.entity_id
_entity_poly.type
_entity_poly.pdbx_seq_one_letter_code
_entity_poly.pdbx_strand_id
1 'polypeptide(L)'
;MIVGASNLVGRPLNLEFLLKGSTTTVCHKYTEDLQSHVKQADILAVAVGKANFIPGEWIKKRCLVFDVGINRNEDGTLTGDVDFESAKERASWISPVPGGVGPMTVAMLIKNTLLARELILESNHEKTYILLHVMV
;
A
#
# COMPACT_ATOMS: atom_id res chain seq x y z
N MET A 1 10.14 -2.49 -2.55
CA MET A 1 9.77 -3.87 -2.92
C MET A 1 8.34 -4.14 -2.50
N ILE A 2 7.61 -4.91 -3.30
CA ILE A 2 6.22 -5.30 -3.07
C ILE A 2 6.11 -6.82 -3.11
N VAL A 3 5.46 -7.43 -2.12
CA VAL A 3 5.11 -8.86 -2.10
C VAL A 3 3.61 -9.00 -2.26
N GLY A 4 3.19 -9.49 -3.42
CA GLY A 4 1.80 -9.52 -3.87
C GLY A 4 1.62 -8.70 -5.14
N ALA A 5 1.05 -9.31 -6.18
CA ALA A 5 0.85 -8.70 -7.51
C ALA A 5 -0.63 -8.57 -7.90
N SER A 6 -1.50 -8.35 -6.90
CA SER A 6 -2.94 -8.21 -7.08
C SER A 6 -3.30 -6.91 -7.81
N ASN A 7 -4.47 -6.88 -8.45
CA ASN A 7 -4.99 -5.67 -9.08
C ASN A 7 -5.38 -4.59 -8.07
N LEU A 8 -5.78 -4.99 -6.85
CA LEU A 8 -6.26 -4.07 -5.83
C LEU A 8 -5.14 -3.35 -5.09
N VAL A 9 -3.96 -3.97 -4.96
CA VAL A 9 -2.85 -3.41 -4.17
C VAL A 9 -1.54 -3.47 -4.94
N GLY A 10 -1.06 -4.68 -5.26
CA GLY A 10 0.33 -4.87 -5.71
C GLY A 10 0.69 -4.09 -6.98
N ARG A 11 -0.16 -4.19 -8.01
CA ARG A 11 0.06 -3.52 -9.30
C ARG A 11 -0.06 -1.99 -9.22
N PRO A 12 -1.13 -1.40 -8.63
CA PRO A 12 -1.19 0.05 -8.49
C PRO A 12 -0.08 0.59 -7.59
N LEU A 13 0.25 -0.09 -6.49
CA LEU A 13 1.35 0.32 -5.61
C LEU A 13 2.70 0.33 -6.31
N ASN A 14 2.94 -0.61 -7.22
CA ASN A 14 4.14 -0.61 -8.06
C ASN A 14 4.24 0.65 -8.91
N LEU A 15 3.14 1.09 -9.52
CA LEU A 15 3.10 2.31 -10.32
C LEU A 15 3.31 3.55 -9.45
N GLU A 16 2.74 3.59 -8.25
CA GLU A 16 2.95 4.68 -7.29
C GLU A 16 4.42 4.78 -6.85
N PHE A 17 5.08 3.66 -6.58
CA PHE A 17 6.51 3.64 -6.24
C PHE A 17 7.38 4.14 -7.40
N LEU A 18 7.07 3.75 -8.64
CA LEU A 18 7.74 4.25 -9.84
C LEU A 18 7.50 5.76 -10.02
N LEU A 19 6.28 6.24 -9.79
CA LEU A 19 5.93 7.66 -9.86
C LEU A 19 6.73 8.50 -8.84
N LYS A 20 7.07 7.91 -7.69
CA LYS A 20 7.95 8.51 -6.67
C LYS A 20 9.46 8.29 -6.94
N GLY A 21 9.84 7.74 -8.09
CA GLY A 21 11.23 7.56 -8.50
C GLY A 21 11.94 6.41 -7.79
N SER A 22 11.21 5.46 -7.21
CA SER A 22 11.81 4.32 -6.53
C SER A 22 12.18 3.20 -7.50
N THR A 23 13.33 2.54 -7.28
CA THR A 23 13.58 1.23 -7.88
C THR A 23 12.62 0.22 -7.27
N THR A 24 11.84 -0.44 -8.12
CA THR A 24 10.77 -1.34 -7.67
C THR A 24 11.03 -2.78 -8.10
N THR A 25 10.65 -3.70 -7.23
CA THR A 25 10.63 -5.14 -7.45
C THR A 25 9.29 -5.66 -6.94
N VAL A 26 8.58 -6.41 -7.77
CA VAL A 26 7.30 -7.03 -7.43
C VAL A 26 7.48 -8.55 -7.39
N CYS A 27 7.19 -9.15 -6.26
CA CYS A 27 7.22 -10.59 -6.06
C CYS A 27 5.79 -11.14 -5.88
N HIS A 28 5.61 -12.42 -6.19
CA HIS A 28 4.33 -13.11 -6.07
C HIS A 28 4.52 -14.60 -5.78
N LYS A 29 3.44 -15.38 -5.76
CA LYS A 29 3.43 -16.81 -5.43
C LYS A 29 4.30 -17.74 -6.31
N TYR A 30 4.90 -17.22 -7.39
CA TYR A 30 5.79 -17.96 -8.28
C TYR A 30 7.22 -17.41 -8.26
N THR A 31 7.50 -16.43 -7.40
CA THR A 31 8.85 -15.89 -7.23
C THR A 31 9.70 -16.94 -6.55
N GLU A 32 10.79 -17.33 -7.21
CA GLU A 32 11.85 -18.13 -6.62
C GLU A 32 12.68 -17.28 -5.66
N ASP A 33 13.12 -17.86 -4.54
CA ASP A 33 13.95 -17.20 -3.54
C ASP A 33 13.42 -15.81 -3.09
N LEU A 34 12.16 -15.78 -2.63
CA LEU A 34 11.55 -14.56 -2.10
C LEU A 34 12.39 -13.91 -0.97
N GLN A 35 13.08 -14.73 -0.18
CA GLN A 35 13.88 -14.26 0.96
C GLN A 35 15.00 -13.31 0.52
N SER A 36 15.74 -13.62 -0.54
CA SER A 36 16.86 -12.76 -0.96
C SER A 36 16.38 -11.39 -1.44
N HIS A 37 15.23 -11.34 -2.10
CA HIS A 37 14.59 -10.08 -2.48
C HIS A 37 14.18 -9.26 -1.25
N VAL A 38 13.51 -9.88 -0.27
CA VAL A 38 13.07 -9.20 0.96
C VAL A 38 14.26 -8.62 1.74
N LYS A 39 15.38 -9.35 1.82
CA LYS A 39 16.60 -8.90 2.52
C LYS A 39 17.27 -7.67 1.90
N GLN A 40 16.98 -7.35 0.65
CA GLN A 40 17.56 -6.19 -0.04
C GLN A 40 16.71 -4.93 0.09
N ALA A 41 15.42 -5.09 0.41
CA ALA A 41 14.44 -4.01 0.38
C ALA A 41 14.68 -2.95 1.47
N ASP A 42 14.83 -1.69 1.06
CA ASP A 42 14.78 -0.53 1.97
C ASP A 42 13.35 -0.18 2.39
N ILE A 43 12.40 -0.40 1.48
CA ILE A 43 10.97 -0.27 1.70
C ILE A 43 10.31 -1.57 1.27
N LEU A 44 9.54 -2.18 2.17
CA LEU A 44 8.82 -3.43 1.93
C LEU A 44 7.32 -3.21 2.11
N ALA A 45 6.53 -3.51 1.09
CA ALA A 45 5.07 -3.59 1.19
C ALA A 45 4.60 -5.02 1.00
N VAL A 46 3.78 -5.55 1.91
CA VAL A 46 3.31 -6.94 1.90
C VAL A 46 1.79 -6.98 1.81
N ALA A 47 1.26 -7.64 0.78
CA ALA A 47 -0.17 -7.73 0.48
C ALA A 47 -0.53 -9.10 -0.10
N VAL A 48 -0.25 -10.15 0.68
CA VAL A 48 -0.43 -11.56 0.32
C VAL A 48 -1.73 -12.13 0.89
N GLY A 49 -2.18 -11.65 2.07
CA GLY A 49 -3.37 -12.17 2.76
C GLY A 49 -3.11 -13.53 3.39
N LYS A 50 -1.97 -13.68 4.07
CA LYS A 50 -1.58 -14.89 4.81
C LYS A 50 -0.87 -14.47 6.09
N ALA A 51 -1.45 -14.84 7.24
CA ALA A 51 -0.93 -14.49 8.56
C ALA A 51 0.55 -14.90 8.72
N ASN A 52 1.38 -13.96 9.18
CA ASN A 52 2.80 -14.17 9.52
C ASN A 52 3.62 -14.84 8.40
N PHE A 53 3.26 -14.59 7.14
CA PHE A 53 3.92 -15.17 5.96
C PHE A 53 5.36 -14.68 5.77
N ILE A 54 5.67 -13.44 6.16
CA ILE A 54 7.04 -12.89 6.10
C ILE A 54 7.67 -12.93 7.49
N PRO A 55 8.70 -13.78 7.72
CA PRO A 55 9.45 -13.80 8.97
C PRO A 55 10.26 -12.52 9.18
N GLY A 56 10.35 -12.03 10.42
CA GLY A 56 11.09 -10.80 10.73
C GLY A 56 12.57 -10.87 10.40
N GLU A 57 13.21 -12.04 10.47
CA GLU A 57 14.64 -12.23 10.15
C GLU A 57 14.95 -11.91 8.68
N TRP A 58 13.94 -11.98 7.80
CA TRP A 58 14.09 -11.63 6.39
C TRP A 58 14.17 -10.12 6.20
N ILE A 59 13.61 -9.34 7.12
CA ILE A 59 13.57 -7.88 7.05
C ILE A 59 14.99 -7.33 7.16
N LYS A 60 15.36 -6.46 6.21
CA LYS A 60 16.62 -5.70 6.24
C LYS A 60 16.64 -4.78 7.46
N LYS A 61 17.81 -4.64 8.11
CA LYS A 61 17.96 -3.65 9.19
C LYS A 61 17.61 -2.25 8.67
N ARG A 62 16.83 -1.49 9.45
CA ARG A 62 16.31 -0.15 9.12
C ARG A 62 15.32 -0.10 7.94
N CYS A 63 14.76 -1.23 7.51
CA CYS A 63 13.69 -1.26 6.50
C CYS A 63 12.43 -0.54 7.00
N LEU A 64 11.71 0.13 6.08
CA LEU A 64 10.34 0.59 6.31
C LEU A 64 9.36 -0.49 5.85
N VAL A 65 8.50 -0.97 6.75
CA VAL A 65 7.58 -2.09 6.47
C VAL A 65 6.13 -1.63 6.49
N PHE A 66 5.44 -1.84 5.37
CA PHE A 66 4.01 -1.62 5.19
C PHE A 66 3.31 -2.97 5.08
N ASP A 67 2.64 -3.38 6.16
CA ASP A 67 1.83 -4.57 6.22
C ASP A 67 0.38 -4.23 5.85
N VAL A 68 -0.01 -4.63 4.64
CA VAL A 68 -1.35 -4.40 4.09
C VAL A 68 -2.29 -5.56 4.44
N GLY A 69 -1.75 -6.71 4.85
CA GLY A 69 -2.51 -7.89 5.19
C GLY A 69 -3.43 -7.66 6.37
N ILE A 70 -4.63 -8.22 6.30
CA ILE A 70 -5.53 -8.33 7.45
C ILE A 70 -6.03 -9.77 7.47
N ASN A 71 -5.51 -10.53 8.43
CA ASN A 71 -5.82 -11.93 8.65
C ASN A 71 -6.53 -12.07 10.00
N ARG A 72 -7.61 -12.85 10.03
CA ARG A 72 -8.34 -13.15 11.27
C ARG A 72 -7.90 -14.50 11.81
N ASN A 73 -7.39 -14.51 13.03
CA ASN A 73 -6.99 -15.71 13.75
C ASN A 73 -8.22 -16.45 14.31
N GLU A 74 -8.01 -17.69 14.76
CA GLU A 74 -9.07 -18.54 15.32
C GLU A 74 -9.70 -17.94 16.59
N ASP A 75 -8.90 -17.22 17.39
CA ASP A 75 -9.34 -16.49 18.58
C ASP A 75 -10.07 -15.17 18.25
N GLY A 76 -10.22 -14.85 16.97
CA GLY A 76 -10.89 -13.64 16.46
C GLY A 76 -10.00 -12.40 16.39
N THR A 77 -8.75 -12.47 16.87
CA THR A 77 -7.78 -11.38 16.75
C THR A 77 -7.38 -11.14 15.30
N LEU A 78 -6.88 -9.94 15.01
CA LEU A 78 -6.40 -9.56 13.67
C LEU A 78 -4.87 -9.47 13.68
N THR A 79 -4.25 -10.07 12.67
CA THR A 79 -2.80 -9.97 12.43
C THR A 79 -2.50 -9.67 10.97
N GLY A 80 -1.30 -9.17 10.71
CA GLY A 80 -0.81 -8.85 9.37
C GLY A 80 -0.22 -10.03 8.63
N ASP A 81 0.39 -9.77 7.48
CA ASP A 81 1.15 -10.76 6.71
C ASP A 81 2.59 -10.90 7.20
N VAL A 82 3.08 -10.00 8.03
CA VAL A 82 4.43 -9.98 8.59
C VAL A 82 4.40 -10.42 10.05
N ASP A 83 5.38 -11.23 10.46
CA ASP A 83 5.61 -11.47 11.88
C ASP A 83 6.08 -10.18 12.57
N PHE A 84 5.13 -9.49 13.21
CA PHE A 84 5.30 -8.12 13.68
C PHE A 84 6.37 -7.98 14.77
N GLU A 85 6.39 -8.87 15.75
CA GLU A 85 7.29 -8.75 16.90
C GLU A 85 8.76 -8.90 16.47
N SER A 86 9.08 -9.93 15.68
CA SER A 86 10.45 -10.13 15.18
C SER A 86 10.84 -9.07 14.13
N ALA A 87 9.90 -8.59 13.31
CA ALA A 87 10.17 -7.54 12.34
C ALA A 87 10.45 -6.19 12.99
N LYS A 88 9.74 -5.85 14.08
CA LYS A 88 9.88 -4.58 14.82
C LYS A 88 11.27 -4.39 15.41
N GLU A 89 11.96 -5.45 15.78
CA GLU A 89 13.35 -5.38 16.29
C GLU A 89 14.36 -4.96 15.21
N ARG A 90 13.98 -5.05 13.93
CA ARG A 90 14.89 -4.86 12.79
C ARG A 90 14.51 -3.69 11.91
N ALA A 91 13.21 -3.49 11.69
CA ALA A 91 12.66 -2.40 10.91
C ALA A 91 12.94 -1.05 11.58
N SER A 92 13.11 0.01 10.78
CA SER A 92 13.13 1.37 11.32
C SER A 92 11.72 1.88 11.61
N TRP A 93 10.73 1.35 10.89
CA TRP A 93 9.31 1.61 11.09
C TRP A 93 8.51 0.44 10.52
N ILE A 94 7.42 0.07 11.17
CA ILE A 94 6.49 -0.97 10.72
C ILE A 94 5.05 -0.55 11.03
N SER A 95 4.15 -0.74 10.07
CA SER A 95 2.72 -0.48 10.29
C SER A 95 2.09 -1.54 11.20
N PRO A 96 1.32 -1.17 12.23
CA PRO A 96 0.60 -2.15 13.05
C PRO A 96 -0.59 -2.73 12.29
N VAL A 97 -0.97 -3.96 12.64
CA VAL A 97 -2.22 -4.58 12.21
C VAL A 97 -2.97 -5.07 13.45
N PRO A 98 -4.20 -4.60 13.72
CA PRO A 98 -4.93 -3.56 13.00
C PRO A 98 -4.39 -2.13 13.26
N GLY A 99 -4.93 -1.14 12.55
CA GLY A 99 -4.66 0.28 12.81
C GLY A 99 -3.60 0.95 11.92
N GLY A 100 -2.96 0.19 11.03
CA GLY A 100 -2.00 0.71 10.04
C GLY A 100 -2.66 1.08 8.72
N VAL A 101 -2.50 0.20 7.72
CA VAL A 101 -2.92 0.48 6.33
C VAL A 101 -4.44 0.53 6.16
N GLY A 102 -5.20 -0.29 6.90
CA GLY A 102 -6.65 -0.39 6.78
C GLY A 102 -7.40 0.96 6.91
N PRO A 103 -7.21 1.73 8.00
CA PRO A 103 -7.81 3.06 8.14
C PRO A 103 -7.45 4.05 7.03
N MET A 104 -6.23 3.96 6.47
CA MET A 104 -5.82 4.81 5.36
C MET A 104 -6.62 4.52 4.08
N THR A 105 -6.99 3.26 3.82
CA THR A 105 -7.84 2.90 2.69
C THR A 105 -9.19 3.60 2.75
N VAL A 106 -9.81 3.65 3.93
CA VAL A 106 -11.09 4.37 4.15
C VAL A 106 -10.89 5.87 3.96
N ALA A 107 -9.85 6.44 4.56
CA ALA A 107 -9.55 7.87 4.43
C ALA A 107 -9.34 8.28 2.96
N MET A 108 -8.65 7.45 2.17
CA MET A 108 -8.41 7.71 0.75
C MET A 108 -9.68 7.59 -0.10
N LEU A 109 -10.60 6.69 0.24
CA LEU A 109 -11.91 6.65 -0.41
C LEU A 109 -12.67 7.97 -0.22
N ILE A 110 -12.70 8.50 1.02
CA ILE A 110 -13.35 9.79 1.31
C ILE A 110 -12.64 10.93 0.58
N LYS A 111 -11.31 10.98 0.62
CA LYS A 111 -10.52 11.99 -0.10
C LYS A 111 -10.81 11.97 -1.60
N ASN A 112 -10.84 10.78 -2.22
CA ASN A 112 -11.13 10.64 -3.65
C ASN A 112 -12.56 11.06 -3.99
N THR A 113 -13.52 10.81 -3.08
CA THR A 113 -14.91 11.25 -3.24
C THR A 113 -15.02 12.77 -3.21
N LEU A 114 -14.31 13.44 -2.29
CA LEU A 114 -14.25 14.88 -2.22
C LEU A 114 -13.57 15.47 -3.47
N LEU A 115 -12.41 14.92 -3.87
CA LEU A 115 -11.70 15.36 -5.07
C LEU A 115 -12.58 15.26 -6.32
N ALA A 116 -13.33 14.17 -6.47
CA ALA A 116 -14.27 14.02 -7.59
C ALA A 116 -15.35 15.12 -7.57
N ARG A 117 -15.86 15.49 -6.40
CA ARG A 117 -16.84 16.58 -6.25
C ARG A 117 -16.25 17.93 -6.66
N GLU A 118 -15.02 18.23 -6.23
CA GLU A 118 -14.32 19.48 -6.54
C GLU A 118 -14.07 19.61 -8.05
N LEU A 119 -13.53 18.57 -8.68
CA LEU A 119 -13.26 18.54 -10.12
C LEU A 119 -14.53 18.74 -10.98
N ILE A 120 -15.66 18.20 -10.54
CA ILE A 120 -16.95 18.39 -11.22
C ILE A 120 -17.42 19.85 -11.11
N LEU A 121 -17.24 20.49 -9.95
CA LEU A 121 -17.61 21.89 -9.77
C LEU A 121 -16.75 22.82 -10.63
N GLU A 122 -15.44 22.61 -10.63
CA GLU A 122 -14.50 23.39 -11.47
C GLU A 122 -14.86 23.28 -12.95
N SER A 123 -15.09 22.05 -13.43
CA SER A 123 -15.50 21.79 -14.82
C SER A 123 -16.82 22.48 -15.21
N ASN A 124 -17.77 22.61 -14.27
CA ASN A 124 -19.05 23.26 -14.52
C ASN A 124 -18.95 24.80 -14.49
N HIS A 125 -18.07 25.35 -13.64
CA HIS A 125 -17.77 26.78 -13.67
C HIS A 125 -17.10 27.18 -14.98
N GLU A 126 -16.12 26.40 -15.46
CA GLU A 126 -15.43 26.65 -16.73
C GLU A 126 -16.39 26.61 -17.93
N LYS A 127 -17.30 25.62 -17.96
CA LYS A 127 -18.36 25.55 -18.99
C LYS A 127 -19.32 26.75 -18.94
N THR A 128 -19.63 27.26 -17.75
CA THR A 128 -20.49 28.45 -17.59
C THR A 128 -19.80 29.71 -18.11
N TYR A 129 -18.49 29.87 -17.85
CA TYR A 129 -17.69 30.99 -18.37
C TYR A 129 -17.55 30.96 -19.90
N ILE A 130 -17.36 29.77 -20.49
CA ILE A 130 -17.31 29.59 -21.94
C ILE A 130 -18.69 29.89 -22.56
N LEU A 131 -19.79 29.41 -21.97
CA LEU A 131 -21.13 29.72 -22.48
C LEU A 131 -21.43 31.23 -22.44
N LEU A 132 -21.01 31.93 -21.39
CA LEU A 132 -21.16 33.39 -21.31
C LEU A 132 -20.31 34.12 -22.36
N HIS A 133 -19.08 33.67 -22.65
CA HIS A 133 -18.21 34.34 -23.64
C HIS A 133 -18.57 34.05 -25.10
N VAL A 134 -19.27 32.96 -25.40
CA VAL A 134 -19.76 32.67 -26.77
C VAL A 134 -21.13 33.33 -27.03
N MET A 135 -21.81 33.84 -25.99
CA MET A 135 -23.12 34.51 -26.10
C MET A 135 -23.05 36.06 -26.02
N VAL A 136 -21.86 36.66 -26.03
CA VAL A 136 -21.64 38.12 -26.22
C VAL A 136 -20.86 38.39 -27.49
#